data_AF-A0A8T5UHD6-F1
#
_entry.id   AF-A0A8T5UHD6-F1
#
_cell.length_a   1.000
_cell.length_b   1.000
_cell.length_c   1.000
_cell.angle_alpha   90.00
_cell.angle_beta   90.00
_cell.angle_gamma   90.00
#
_symmetry.space_group_name_H-M   'P 1'
#
loop_
_entity.id
_entity.type
_entity.pdbx_description
1 polymer ?
#
loop_
_entity_poly.entity_id
_entity_poly.type
_entity_poly.pdbx_seq_one_letter_code
_entity_poly.pdbx_strand_id
1 'polypeptide(L)'
;MNFAIPRGNTSEMVLHIWKIIELPSIQQDDLIRKISFELFLFSPKDAKEFINMAIHKGYLILEGNERIKLSESLALKLNKWHEKRKTHISEKIKDVNDLNEFTDESKNNDINKFKILLKALLDKGTINRAVAETDNAYKFELIDSAQKIIKAEVQGSQKIPYNIDISISEKVIKHNCHDFRTKRAVNKKFCKHLAKLFLLLKIKNADLASYFLESITKDINNWNFLA
;
A
#
# COMPACT_ATOMS: atom_id res chain seq x y z
N MET A 1 15.96 -6.84 7.40
CA MET A 1 15.97 -7.63 6.14
C MET A 1 16.59 -6.75 5.06
N ASN A 2 17.64 -7.22 4.41
CA ASN A 2 18.31 -6.46 3.36
C ASN A 2 17.56 -6.67 2.03
N PHE A 3 16.95 -5.62 1.49
CA PHE A 3 16.26 -5.64 0.19
C PHE A 3 17.19 -5.23 -0.96
N ALA A 4 18.51 -5.23 -0.71
CA ALA A 4 19.50 -4.99 -1.73
C ALA A 4 19.27 -5.93 -2.93
N ILE A 5 19.23 -5.33 -4.13
CA ILE A 5 19.10 -6.07 -5.38
C ILE A 5 20.37 -6.92 -5.54
N PRO A 6 20.28 -8.26 -5.59
CA PRO A 6 21.43 -9.14 -5.61
C PRO A 6 22.05 -9.20 -7.02
N ARG A 7 22.70 -8.12 -7.43
CA ARG A 7 23.42 -8.03 -8.72
C ARG A 7 24.55 -9.07 -8.74
N GLY A 8 24.68 -9.82 -9.82
CA GLY A 8 25.75 -10.80 -10.03
C GLY A 8 25.46 -12.24 -9.59
N ASN A 9 24.34 -12.52 -8.92
CA ASN A 9 23.92 -13.89 -8.61
C ASN A 9 22.54 -14.19 -9.22
N THR A 10 22.53 -15.00 -10.30
CA THR A 10 21.30 -15.34 -11.03
C THR A 10 20.24 -15.99 -10.12
N SER A 11 20.63 -16.91 -9.24
CA SER A 11 19.69 -17.64 -8.38
C SER A 11 19.04 -16.74 -7.31
N GLU A 12 19.83 -15.85 -6.71
CA GLU A 12 19.33 -14.88 -5.74
C GLU A 12 18.49 -13.80 -6.41
N MET A 13 18.84 -13.40 -7.63
CA MET A 13 18.03 -12.47 -8.42
C MET A 13 16.67 -13.07 -8.80
N VAL A 14 16.63 -14.34 -9.20
CA VAL A 14 15.39 -15.08 -9.43
C VAL A 14 14.53 -15.11 -8.17
N LEU A 15 15.11 -15.47 -7.02
CA LEU A 15 14.39 -15.46 -5.74
C LEU A 15 13.92 -14.06 -5.35
N HIS A 16 14.71 -13.02 -5.60
CA HIS A 16 14.33 -11.63 -5.33
C HIS A 16 13.09 -11.22 -6.14
N ILE A 17 13.07 -11.52 -7.45
CA ILE A 17 11.92 -11.27 -8.32
C ILE A 17 10.70 -12.07 -7.83
N TRP A 18 10.87 -13.35 -7.48
CA TRP A 18 9.77 -14.21 -7.02
C TRP A 18 9.16 -13.80 -5.69
N LYS A 19 9.96 -13.25 -4.76
CA LYS A 19 9.48 -12.63 -3.51
C LYS A 19 8.59 -11.41 -3.76
N ILE A 20 8.69 -10.78 -4.93
CA ILE A 20 7.90 -9.59 -5.28
C ILE A 20 6.63 -9.97 -6.05
N ILE A 21 6.74 -10.87 -7.04
CA ILE A 21 5.59 -11.24 -7.88
C ILE A 21 4.62 -12.18 -7.14
N GLU A 22 5.10 -12.99 -6.20
CA GLU A 22 4.29 -13.89 -5.36
C GLU A 22 3.31 -14.80 -6.14
N LEU A 23 3.71 -15.25 -7.34
CA LEU A 23 2.92 -16.15 -8.18
C LEU A 23 3.58 -17.55 -8.30
N PRO A 24 2.79 -18.63 -8.34
CA PRO A 24 3.31 -19.99 -8.51
C PRO A 24 3.93 -20.21 -9.89
N SER A 25 3.35 -19.58 -10.92
CA SER A 25 3.88 -19.52 -12.29
C SER A 25 3.40 -18.26 -12.98
N ILE A 26 4.06 -17.89 -14.08
CA ILE A 26 3.78 -16.67 -14.84
C ILE A 26 4.11 -16.88 -16.31
N GLN A 27 3.38 -16.23 -17.22
CA GLN A 27 3.74 -16.27 -18.64
C GLN A 27 5.08 -15.58 -18.89
N GLN A 28 5.88 -16.09 -19.83
CA GLN A 28 7.20 -15.53 -20.11
C GLN A 28 7.15 -14.04 -20.49
N ASP A 29 6.21 -13.65 -21.36
CA ASP A 29 6.02 -12.25 -21.76
C ASP A 29 5.56 -11.36 -20.59
N ASP A 30 4.70 -11.90 -19.73
CA ASP A 30 4.27 -11.20 -18.51
C ASP A 30 5.46 -10.99 -17.56
N LEU A 31 6.34 -11.99 -17.43
CA LEU A 31 7.53 -11.89 -16.60
C LEU A 31 8.52 -10.87 -17.15
N ILE A 32 8.76 -10.86 -18.47
CA ILE A 32 9.58 -9.83 -19.13
C ILE A 32 9.00 -8.44 -18.85
N ARG A 33 7.68 -8.25 -19.07
CA ARG A 33 7.03 -6.96 -18.82
C ARG A 33 7.18 -6.53 -17.37
N LYS A 34 6.96 -7.45 -16.41
CA LYS A 34 7.11 -7.16 -14.98
C LYS A 34 8.52 -6.73 -14.64
N ILE A 35 9.51 -7.52 -15.04
CA ILE A 35 10.92 -7.25 -14.75
C ILE A 35 11.35 -5.89 -15.32
N SER A 36 10.90 -5.56 -16.52
CA SER A 36 11.36 -4.36 -17.22
C SER A 36 10.59 -3.09 -16.90
N PHE A 37 9.26 -3.16 -16.82
CA PHE A 37 8.43 -1.97 -16.73
C PHE A 37 7.76 -1.79 -15.36
N GLU A 38 7.61 -2.85 -14.56
CA GLU A 38 7.07 -2.74 -13.21
C GLU A 38 8.18 -2.67 -12.16
N LEU A 39 9.23 -3.50 -12.31
CA LEU A 39 10.34 -3.60 -11.35
C LEU A 39 11.57 -2.78 -11.75
N PHE A 40 11.65 -2.34 -13.02
CA PHE A 40 12.78 -1.57 -13.57
C PHE A 40 14.16 -2.22 -13.30
N LEU A 41 14.22 -3.56 -13.33
CA LEU A 41 15.44 -4.31 -13.01
C LEU A 41 16.34 -4.52 -14.23
N PHE A 42 15.74 -4.70 -15.41
CA PHE A 42 16.42 -5.00 -16.66
C PHE A 42 15.68 -4.38 -17.85
N SER A 43 16.37 -4.03 -18.95
CA SER A 43 15.68 -3.71 -20.20
C SER A 43 14.91 -4.95 -20.73
N PRO A 44 13.93 -4.82 -21.64
CA PRO A 44 13.21 -5.98 -22.17
C PRO A 44 14.12 -7.05 -22.80
N LYS A 45 15.20 -6.60 -23.45
CA LYS A 45 16.22 -7.47 -24.03
C LYS A 45 16.99 -8.21 -22.92
N ASP A 46 17.51 -7.47 -21.95
CA ASP A 46 18.30 -8.06 -20.85
C ASP A 46 17.44 -8.97 -19.95
N ALA A 47 16.14 -8.66 -19.80
CA ALA A 47 15.19 -9.48 -19.07
C ALA A 47 15.00 -10.83 -19.77
N LYS A 48 14.85 -10.84 -21.10
CA LYS A 48 14.76 -12.06 -21.89
C LYS A 48 16.04 -12.89 -21.79
N GLU A 49 17.20 -12.26 -21.91
CA GLU A 49 18.51 -12.93 -21.75
C GLU A 49 18.67 -13.51 -20.33
N PHE A 50 18.29 -12.75 -19.30
CA PHE A 50 18.32 -13.19 -17.91
C PHE A 50 17.41 -14.40 -17.67
N ILE A 51 16.17 -14.37 -18.18
CA ILE A 51 15.21 -15.48 -18.06
C ILE A 51 15.77 -16.73 -18.73
N ASN A 52 16.26 -16.62 -19.96
CA ASN A 52 16.85 -17.74 -20.69
C ASN A 52 18.06 -18.32 -19.95
N MET A 53 18.93 -17.47 -19.41
CA MET A 53 20.05 -17.91 -18.57
C MET A 53 19.57 -18.61 -17.29
N ALA A 54 18.52 -18.12 -16.64
CA ALA A 54 17.96 -18.71 -15.44
C ALA A 54 17.29 -20.07 -15.72
N ILE A 55 16.65 -20.23 -16.87
CA ILE A 55 16.13 -21.52 -17.35
C ILE A 55 17.29 -22.48 -17.62
N HIS A 56 18.30 -22.06 -18.38
CA HIS A 56 19.47 -22.88 -18.70
C HIS A 56 20.22 -23.36 -17.44
N LYS A 57 20.30 -22.51 -16.40
CA LYS A 57 20.91 -22.86 -15.10
C LYS A 57 19.98 -23.68 -14.18
N GLY A 58 18.77 -24.03 -14.62
CA GLY A 58 17.82 -24.83 -13.83
C GLY A 58 17.19 -24.10 -12.64
N TYR A 59 17.22 -22.77 -12.64
CA TYR A 59 16.55 -21.95 -11.61
C TYR A 59 15.08 -21.70 -11.94
N LEU A 60 14.77 -21.64 -13.24
CA LEU A 60 13.42 -21.52 -13.77
C LEU A 60 13.09 -22.76 -14.61
N ILE A 61 11.83 -23.18 -14.57
CA ILE A 61 11.30 -24.30 -15.36
C ILE A 61 10.27 -23.73 -16.31
N LEU A 62 10.41 -24.05 -17.60
CA LEU A 62 9.44 -23.76 -18.63
C LEU A 62 8.43 -24.91 -18.72
N GLU A 63 7.14 -24.60 -18.65
CA GLU A 63 6.03 -25.55 -18.72
C GLU A 63 5.03 -25.15 -19.81
N GLY A 64 4.64 -26.11 -20.66
CA GLY A 64 3.58 -25.95 -21.65
C GLY A 64 3.73 -24.70 -22.52
N ASN A 65 2.64 -23.92 -22.63
CA ASN A 65 2.54 -22.68 -23.41
C ASN A 65 3.33 -21.52 -22.78
N GLU A 66 4.65 -21.65 -22.67
CA GLU A 66 5.56 -20.58 -22.23
C GLU A 66 5.35 -20.08 -20.79
N ARG A 67 4.76 -20.92 -19.92
CA ARG A 67 4.67 -20.60 -18.50
C ARG A 67 5.98 -20.91 -17.82
N ILE A 68 6.40 -20.02 -16.94
CA ILE A 68 7.62 -20.12 -16.16
C ILE A 68 7.28 -20.25 -14.69
N LYS A 69 7.92 -21.20 -14.02
CA LYS A 69 7.89 -21.35 -12.55
C LYS A 69 9.30 -21.49 -11.98
N LEU A 70 9.41 -21.38 -10.66
CA LEU A 70 10.66 -21.71 -9.97
C LEU A 70 10.95 -23.21 -10.06
N SER A 71 12.24 -23.55 -10.07
CA SER A 71 12.64 -24.91 -9.78
C SER A 71 12.29 -25.31 -8.35
N GLU A 72 12.12 -26.60 -8.11
CA GLU A 72 11.70 -27.14 -6.81
C GLU A 72 12.62 -26.66 -5.68
N SER A 73 13.93 -26.65 -5.91
CA SER A 73 14.92 -26.15 -4.94
C SER A 73 14.71 -24.67 -4.58
N LEU A 74 14.40 -23.81 -5.54
CA LEU A 74 14.15 -22.39 -5.29
C LEU A 74 12.76 -22.15 -4.71
N ALA A 75 11.76 -22.92 -5.11
CA ALA A 75 10.43 -22.89 -4.51
C ALA A 75 10.48 -23.25 -3.02
N LEU A 76 11.25 -24.29 -2.64
CA LEU A 76 11.49 -24.66 -1.25
C LEU A 76 12.21 -23.55 -0.48
N LYS A 77 13.22 -22.91 -1.07
CA LYS A 77 13.89 -21.74 -0.46
C LYS A 77 12.94 -20.57 -0.25
N LEU A 78 12.07 -20.28 -1.23
CA LEU A 78 11.06 -19.23 -1.14
C LEU A 78 10.05 -19.53 -0.04
N ASN A 79 9.55 -20.76 0.05
CA ASN A 79 8.64 -21.19 1.11
C ASN A 79 9.27 -21.08 2.49
N LYS A 80 10.51 -21.55 2.67
CA LYS A 80 11.26 -21.36 3.92
C LYS A 80 11.39 -19.87 4.29
N TRP A 81 11.57 -19.00 3.30
CA TRP A 81 11.60 -17.56 3.52
C TRP A 81 10.22 -17.01 3.93
N HIS A 82 9.14 -17.44 3.29
CA HIS A 82 7.77 -17.05 3.67
C HIS A 82 7.44 -17.49 5.10
N GLU A 83 7.79 -18.72 5.49
CA GLU A 83 7.56 -19.21 6.85
C GLU A 83 8.37 -18.42 7.87
N LYS A 84 9.67 -18.19 7.64
CA LYS A 84 10.50 -17.31 8.50
C LYS A 84 9.95 -15.89 8.60
N ARG A 85 9.37 -15.37 7.52
CA ARG A 85 8.75 -14.05 7.51
C ARG A 85 7.45 -14.06 8.31
N LYS A 86 6.61 -15.09 8.17
CA LYS A 86 5.38 -15.25 8.96
C LYS A 86 5.69 -15.37 10.45
N THR A 87 6.69 -16.18 10.83
CA THR A 87 7.10 -16.32 12.24
C THR A 87 7.62 -14.99 12.77
N HIS A 88 8.52 -14.31 12.06
CA HIS A 88 9.05 -13.01 12.48
C HIS A 88 7.96 -11.91 12.53
N ILE A 89 6.95 -11.94 11.64
CA ILE A 89 5.79 -11.05 11.74
C ILE A 89 4.93 -11.41 12.95
N SER A 90 4.69 -12.70 13.20
CA SER A 90 3.91 -13.18 14.32
C SER A 90 4.58 -12.91 15.67
N GLU A 91 5.89 -13.08 15.76
CA GLU A 91 6.71 -12.75 16.94
C GLU A 91 6.67 -11.25 17.19
N LYS A 92 6.89 -10.42 16.16
CA LYS A 92 6.72 -8.96 16.32
C LYS A 92 5.30 -8.55 16.70
N ILE A 93 4.27 -9.27 16.23
CA ILE A 93 2.89 -9.02 16.65
C ILE A 93 2.69 -9.45 18.11
N LYS A 94 3.26 -10.58 18.54
CA LYS A 94 3.23 -11.04 19.93
C LYS A 94 4.02 -10.10 20.85
N ASP A 95 5.24 -9.71 20.51
CA ASP A 95 6.02 -8.74 21.28
C ASP A 95 5.27 -7.41 21.42
N VAL A 96 4.59 -6.97 20.35
CA VAL A 96 3.71 -5.80 20.41
C VAL A 96 2.49 -6.04 21.30
N ASN A 97 1.91 -7.24 21.31
CA ASN A 97 0.76 -7.59 22.17
C ASN A 97 1.16 -7.77 23.65
N ASP A 98 2.32 -8.35 23.94
CA ASP A 98 2.82 -8.56 25.30
C ASP A 98 3.28 -7.22 25.92
N LEU A 99 3.81 -6.30 25.10
CA LEU A 99 4.02 -4.89 25.49
C LEU A 99 2.70 -4.14 25.74
N ASN A 100 1.59 -4.56 25.10
CA ASN A 100 0.27 -3.96 25.29
C ASN A 100 -0.45 -4.49 26.54
N GLU A 101 -0.11 -5.66 27.09
CA GLU A 101 -0.66 -6.15 28.36
C GLU A 101 -0.11 -5.39 29.58
N PHE A 102 1.04 -4.73 29.45
CA PHE A 102 1.70 -4.01 30.55
C PHE A 102 1.41 -2.50 30.63
N THR A 103 0.58 -1.93 29.73
CA THR A 103 0.33 -0.48 29.72
C THR A 103 -1.15 -0.12 29.48
N ASP A 104 -1.80 0.33 30.57
CA ASP A 104 -3.06 1.09 30.70
C ASP A 104 -4.10 1.05 29.54
N GLU A 105 -5.25 0.43 29.82
CA GLU A 105 -6.32 -0.03 28.92
C GLU A 105 -7.12 1.03 28.12
N SER A 106 -6.82 2.32 28.19
CA SER A 106 -7.70 3.34 27.58
C SER A 106 -7.27 3.82 26.18
N LYS A 107 -5.96 3.84 25.85
CA LYS A 107 -5.47 4.51 24.61
C LYS A 107 -5.25 3.59 23.41
N ASN A 108 -5.10 2.28 23.63
CA ASN A 108 -4.72 1.33 22.57
C ASN A 108 -5.90 0.84 21.71
N ASN A 109 -7.12 0.85 22.26
CA ASN A 109 -8.33 0.46 21.52
C ASN A 109 -8.62 1.45 20.36
N ASP A 110 -8.46 2.76 20.61
CA ASP A 110 -8.69 3.80 19.61
C ASP A 110 -7.65 3.81 18.49
N ILE A 111 -6.40 3.47 18.79
CA ILE A 111 -5.33 3.39 17.77
C ILE A 111 -5.62 2.25 16.79
N ASN A 112 -6.02 1.09 17.30
CA ASN A 112 -6.41 -0.07 16.49
C ASN A 112 -7.69 0.20 15.69
N LYS A 113 -8.70 0.80 16.32
CA LYS A 113 -9.96 1.19 15.67
C LYS A 113 -9.73 2.14 14.50
N PHE A 114 -8.97 3.23 14.71
CA PHE A 114 -8.61 4.17 13.66
C PHE A 114 -7.96 3.47 12.46
N LYS A 115 -7.01 2.56 12.73
CA LYS A 115 -6.28 1.84 11.68
C LYS A 115 -7.19 0.92 10.89
N ILE A 116 -8.14 0.25 11.54
CA ILE A 116 -9.13 -0.62 10.89
C ILE A 116 -10.03 0.22 9.97
N LEU A 117 -10.59 1.33 10.49
CA LEU A 117 -11.49 2.20 9.74
C LEU A 117 -10.79 2.85 8.53
N LEU A 118 -9.58 3.36 8.74
CA LEU A 118 -8.79 3.93 7.65
C LEU A 118 -8.50 2.87 6.58
N LYS A 119 -8.11 1.65 6.97
CA LYS A 119 -7.84 0.56 6.02
C LYS A 119 -9.08 0.14 5.24
N ALA A 120 -10.28 0.22 5.81
CA ALA A 120 -11.53 -0.08 5.09
C ALA A 120 -11.73 0.82 3.85
N LEU A 121 -11.18 2.04 3.89
CA LEU A 121 -11.27 3.03 2.82
C LEU A 121 -10.06 3.00 1.86
N LEU A 122 -9.11 2.09 2.03
CA LEU A 122 -7.87 2.02 1.25
C LEU A 122 -7.71 0.68 0.52
N ASP A 123 -6.84 0.69 -0.50
CA ASP A 123 -6.27 -0.52 -1.09
C ASP A 123 -4.92 -0.85 -0.46
N LYS A 124 -4.47 -2.12 -0.59
CA LYS A 124 -3.25 -2.66 0.05
C LYS A 124 -1.98 -1.80 -0.13
N GLY A 125 -1.85 -1.06 -1.24
CA GLY A 125 -0.68 -0.19 -1.52
C GLY A 125 -0.85 1.29 -1.19
N THR A 126 -2.06 1.79 -0.90
CA THR A 126 -2.30 3.23 -0.75
C THR A 126 -1.70 3.80 0.54
N ILE A 127 -1.66 3.01 1.61
CA ILE A 127 -1.10 3.47 2.90
C ILE A 127 0.40 3.76 2.79
N ASN A 128 1.16 2.93 2.08
CA ASN A 128 2.60 3.13 1.90
C ASN A 128 2.88 4.41 1.08
N ARG A 129 2.06 4.64 0.04
CA ARG A 129 2.14 5.88 -0.75
C ARG A 129 1.78 7.11 0.07
N ALA A 130 0.81 7.01 0.98
CA ALA A 130 0.41 8.11 1.86
C ALA A 130 1.53 8.48 2.85
N VAL A 131 2.19 7.49 3.46
CA VAL A 131 3.30 7.72 4.39
C VAL A 131 4.48 8.43 3.71
N ALA A 132 4.72 8.15 2.44
CA ALA A 132 5.78 8.79 1.65
C ALA A 132 5.50 10.27 1.31
N GLU A 133 4.27 10.76 1.46
CA GLU A 133 3.97 12.17 1.25
C GLU A 133 4.56 13.01 2.39
N THR A 134 5.13 14.16 2.04
CA THR A 134 5.70 15.12 3.00
C THR A 134 4.60 15.82 3.78
N ASP A 135 4.72 15.87 5.11
CA ASP A 135 3.73 16.50 5.99
C ASP A 135 3.47 17.97 5.63
N ASN A 136 4.54 18.71 5.29
CA ASN A 136 4.49 20.12 4.91
C ASN A 136 3.76 20.40 3.58
N ALA A 137 3.45 19.36 2.80
CA ALA A 137 2.63 19.52 1.60
C ALA A 137 1.16 19.79 1.94
N TYR A 138 0.72 19.50 3.18
CA TYR A 138 -0.67 19.63 3.61
C TYR A 138 -0.86 20.89 4.43
N LYS A 139 -1.85 21.68 4.06
CA LYS A 139 -2.26 22.88 4.78
C LYS A 139 -3.73 22.75 5.13
N PHE A 140 -4.02 22.63 6.43
CA PHE A 140 -5.41 22.68 6.91
C PHE A 140 -5.86 24.14 6.92
N GLU A 141 -6.87 24.45 6.12
CA GLU A 141 -7.49 25.78 6.08
C GLU A 141 -8.55 25.93 7.15
N LEU A 142 -9.34 24.87 7.36
CA LEU A 142 -10.41 24.83 8.35
C LEU A 142 -10.50 23.43 8.96
N ILE A 143 -10.54 23.37 10.29
CA ILE A 143 -10.95 22.18 11.03
C ILE A 143 -12.02 22.65 12.02
N ASP A 144 -13.29 22.51 11.64
CA ASP A 144 -14.41 22.87 12.49
C ASP A 144 -14.94 21.62 13.20
N SER A 145 -14.62 21.49 14.48
CA SER A 145 -15.07 20.36 15.31
C SER A 145 -16.56 20.39 15.64
N ALA A 146 -17.21 21.56 15.58
CA ALA A 146 -18.62 21.73 15.88
C ALA A 146 -19.48 21.43 14.66
N GLN A 147 -19.13 22.02 13.50
CA GLN A 147 -19.80 21.76 12.22
C GLN A 147 -19.36 20.44 11.57
N LYS A 148 -18.28 19.84 12.08
CA LYS A 148 -17.65 18.63 11.54
C LYS A 148 -17.29 18.79 10.06
N ILE A 149 -16.53 19.84 9.79
CA ILE A 149 -16.03 20.19 8.46
C ILE A 149 -14.49 20.21 8.48
N ILE A 150 -13.89 19.65 7.44
CA ILE A 150 -12.44 19.75 7.18
C ILE A 150 -12.24 20.36 5.80
N LYS A 151 -11.47 21.44 5.72
CA LYS A 151 -10.96 21.99 4.46
C LYS A 151 -9.44 22.02 4.51
N ALA A 152 -8.81 21.49 3.46
CA ALA A 152 -7.37 21.45 3.36
C ALA A 152 -6.90 21.54 1.92
N GLU A 153 -5.70 22.05 1.75
CA GLU A 153 -4.96 22.03 0.49
C GLU A 153 -3.82 21.03 0.60
N VAL A 154 -3.48 20.37 -0.52
CA VAL A 154 -2.30 19.53 -0.64
C VAL A 154 -1.49 19.89 -1.89
N GLN A 155 -0.22 20.21 -1.69
CA GLN A 155 0.76 20.40 -2.76
C GLN A 155 1.01 19.07 -3.47
N GLY A 156 0.67 19.02 -4.76
CA GLY A 156 0.79 17.84 -5.60
C GLY A 156 1.92 17.95 -6.60
N SER A 157 1.82 17.15 -7.67
CA SER A 157 2.70 17.26 -8.85
C SER A 157 2.39 18.47 -9.74
N GLN A 158 1.34 19.23 -9.44
CA GLN A 158 0.91 20.39 -10.20
C GLN A 158 1.32 21.68 -9.49
N LYS A 159 1.46 22.77 -10.26
CA LYS A 159 1.71 24.11 -9.71
C LYS A 159 0.57 24.61 -8.81
N ILE A 160 -0.65 24.13 -9.04
CA ILE A 160 -1.85 24.49 -8.28
C ILE A 160 -2.11 23.38 -7.25
N PRO A 161 -2.28 23.72 -5.95
CA PRO A 161 -2.63 22.74 -4.92
C PRO A 161 -3.95 22.03 -5.23
N TYR A 162 -4.05 20.79 -4.78
CA TYR A 162 -5.31 20.08 -4.78
C TYR A 162 -6.13 20.45 -3.54
N ASN A 163 -7.44 20.60 -3.70
CA ASN A 163 -8.36 20.93 -2.61
C ASN A 163 -8.98 19.66 -2.03
N ILE A 164 -9.17 19.63 -0.72
CA ILE A 164 -9.89 18.60 0.00
C ILE A 164 -10.96 19.28 0.85
N ASP A 165 -12.21 18.89 0.66
CA ASP A 165 -13.36 19.31 1.47
C ASP A 165 -14.10 18.06 1.97
N ILE A 166 -14.31 17.96 3.28
CA ILE A 166 -15.03 16.86 3.92
C ILE A 166 -16.08 17.45 4.85
N SER A 167 -17.34 17.08 4.62
CA SER A 167 -18.49 17.52 5.43
C SER A 167 -19.33 16.32 5.87
N ILE A 168 -19.52 16.18 7.19
CA ILE A 168 -20.41 15.16 7.77
C ILE A 168 -21.87 15.47 7.46
N SER A 169 -22.28 16.73 7.59
CA SER A 169 -23.69 17.15 7.41
C SER A 169 -24.15 16.92 5.96
N GLU A 170 -23.29 17.24 5.00
CA GLU A 170 -23.55 17.01 3.58
C GLU A 170 -23.26 15.56 3.15
N LYS A 171 -22.55 14.78 3.98
CA LYS A 171 -21.97 13.47 3.64
C LYS A 171 -21.18 13.50 2.33
N VAL A 172 -20.31 14.50 2.19
CA VAL A 172 -19.51 14.71 0.98
C VAL A 172 -18.02 14.67 1.28
N ILE A 173 -17.27 14.06 0.37
CA ILE A 173 -15.81 14.18 0.25
C ILE A 173 -15.52 14.73 -1.15
N LYS A 174 -15.07 15.99 -1.25
CA LYS A 174 -14.62 16.60 -2.50
C LYS A 174 -13.10 16.59 -2.55
N HIS A 175 -12.54 16.08 -3.64
CA HIS A 175 -11.11 16.15 -3.87
C HIS A 175 -10.74 16.07 -5.36
N ASN A 176 -9.89 16.98 -5.82
CA ASN A 176 -9.61 17.16 -7.25
C ASN A 176 -8.31 16.50 -7.75
N CYS A 177 -7.62 15.67 -6.95
CA CYS A 177 -6.41 14.99 -7.47
C CYS A 177 -6.74 13.92 -8.51
N HIS A 178 -5.82 13.68 -9.44
CA HIS A 178 -6.04 12.75 -10.56
C HIS A 178 -6.43 11.32 -10.13
N ASP A 179 -5.74 10.73 -9.14
CA ASP A 179 -6.06 9.37 -8.63
C ASP A 179 -7.51 9.34 -8.08
N PHE A 180 -7.91 10.39 -7.35
CA PHE A 180 -9.25 10.47 -6.78
C PHE A 180 -10.33 10.60 -7.87
N ARG A 181 -10.16 11.56 -8.77
CA ARG A 181 -11.10 11.85 -9.85
C ARG A 181 -11.34 10.66 -10.77
N THR A 182 -10.27 9.95 -11.12
CA THR A 182 -10.34 8.87 -12.12
C THR A 182 -10.70 7.51 -11.56
N LYS A 183 -10.32 7.22 -10.31
CA LYS A 183 -10.41 5.85 -9.76
C LYS A 183 -11.04 5.78 -8.38
N ARG A 184 -10.69 6.69 -7.46
CA ARG A 184 -11.04 6.50 -6.04
C ARG A 184 -12.46 6.92 -5.72
N ALA A 185 -12.94 8.00 -6.31
CA ALA A 185 -14.28 8.51 -6.08
C ALA A 185 -15.37 7.48 -6.44
N VAL A 186 -15.29 6.92 -7.65
CA VAL A 186 -16.24 5.89 -8.15
C VAL A 186 -16.26 4.65 -7.26
N ASN A 187 -15.11 4.25 -6.73
CA ASN A 187 -14.98 3.07 -5.88
C ASN A 187 -15.19 3.35 -4.38
N LYS A 188 -15.54 4.60 -4.00
CA LYS A 188 -15.66 5.05 -2.61
C LYS A 188 -14.42 4.73 -1.76
N LYS A 189 -13.25 4.93 -2.36
CA LYS A 189 -11.94 4.73 -1.73
C LYS A 189 -11.21 6.05 -1.55
N PHE A 190 -10.20 6.04 -0.70
CA PHE A 190 -9.30 7.15 -0.50
C PHE A 190 -8.09 7.03 -1.44
N CYS A 191 -7.65 8.18 -1.95
CA CYS A 191 -6.33 8.32 -2.56
C CYS A 191 -5.27 8.45 -1.45
N LYS A 192 -3.99 8.49 -1.87
CA LYS A 192 -2.88 8.71 -0.94
C LYS A 192 -3.01 10.03 -0.15
N HIS A 193 -3.59 11.08 -0.75
CA HIS A 193 -3.70 12.37 -0.10
C HIS A 193 -4.73 12.36 1.03
N LEU A 194 -5.92 11.80 0.79
CA LEU A 194 -6.92 11.64 1.84
C LEU A 194 -6.41 10.75 2.97
N ALA A 195 -5.70 9.66 2.64
CA ALA A 195 -5.10 8.81 3.65
C ALA A 195 -4.11 9.58 4.54
N LYS A 196 -3.21 10.36 3.93
CA LYS A 196 -2.24 11.19 4.67
C LYS A 196 -2.92 12.29 5.47
N LEU A 197 -3.94 12.93 4.92
CA LEU A 197 -4.74 13.93 5.63
C LEU A 197 -5.29 13.36 6.94
N PHE A 198 -5.88 12.16 6.92
CA PHE A 198 -6.41 11.51 8.13
C PHE A 198 -5.32 11.11 9.12
N LEU A 199 -4.12 10.72 8.64
CA LEU A 199 -2.98 10.47 9.53
C LEU A 199 -2.53 11.76 10.24
N LEU A 200 -2.45 12.88 9.52
CA LEU A 200 -2.11 14.19 10.09
C LEU A 200 -3.22 14.71 11.01
N LEU A 201 -4.48 14.52 10.62
CA LEU A 201 -5.62 14.89 11.44
C LEU A 201 -5.63 14.11 12.75
N LYS A 202 -5.28 12.81 12.74
CA LYS A 202 -5.16 12.01 13.97
C LYS A 202 -4.14 12.60 14.95
N ILE A 203 -3.01 13.10 14.44
CA ILE A 203 -1.97 13.74 15.28
C ILE A 203 -2.50 15.05 15.87
N LYS A 204 -3.29 15.82 15.11
CA LYS A 204 -3.86 17.10 15.55
C LYS A 204 -5.07 16.95 16.48
N ASN A 205 -5.96 16.02 16.17
CA ASN A 205 -7.22 15.76 16.86
C ASN A 205 -7.68 14.32 16.56
N ALA A 206 -7.27 13.39 17.42
CA ALA A 206 -7.53 11.97 17.26
C ALA A 206 -9.03 11.64 17.25
N ASP A 207 -9.81 12.23 18.17
CA ASP A 207 -11.24 11.98 18.31
C ASP A 207 -12.01 12.40 17.06
N LEU A 208 -11.70 13.58 16.54
CA LEU A 208 -12.31 14.08 15.31
C LEU A 208 -11.96 13.17 14.12
N ALA A 209 -10.69 12.78 13.99
CA ALA A 209 -10.25 11.90 12.91
C ALA A 209 -10.99 10.56 12.92
N SER A 210 -11.10 9.93 14.10
CA SER A 210 -11.85 8.69 14.29
C SER A 210 -13.34 8.88 13.99
N TYR A 211 -13.95 9.95 14.50
CA TYR A 211 -15.37 10.26 14.25
C TYR A 211 -15.69 10.37 12.76
N PHE A 212 -14.87 11.07 11.98
CA PHE A 212 -15.06 11.17 10.54
C PHE A 212 -14.96 9.80 9.86
N LEU A 213 -13.93 9.01 10.18
CA LEU A 213 -13.76 7.68 9.60
C LEU A 213 -14.91 6.73 9.96
N GLU A 214 -15.41 6.78 11.20
CA GLU A 214 -16.58 6.01 11.63
C GLU A 214 -17.83 6.41 10.86
N SER A 215 -18.09 7.70 10.72
CA SER A 215 -19.26 8.22 9.99
C SER A 215 -19.22 7.83 8.51
N ILE A 216 -18.04 7.93 7.88
CA ILE A 216 -17.85 7.54 6.48
C ILE A 216 -18.01 6.04 6.29
N THR A 217 -17.40 5.22 7.15
CA THR A 217 -17.42 3.76 6.98
C THR A 217 -18.77 3.13 7.33
N LYS A 218 -19.45 3.62 8.37
CA LYS A 218 -20.76 3.12 8.80
C LYS A 218 -21.84 3.28 7.73
N ASP A 219 -21.74 4.35 6.92
CA ASP A 219 -22.78 4.71 5.97
C ASP A 219 -22.23 5.03 4.57
N ILE A 220 -21.16 4.34 4.16
CA ILE A 220 -20.37 4.66 2.96
C ILE A 220 -21.21 4.78 1.68
N ASN A 221 -22.29 4.00 1.58
CA ASN A 221 -23.17 4.01 0.42
C ASN A 221 -23.96 5.32 0.27
N ASN A 222 -24.18 6.07 1.35
CA ASN A 222 -24.83 7.37 1.34
C ASN A 222 -23.85 8.56 1.29
N TRP A 223 -22.54 8.29 1.33
CA TRP A 223 -21.53 9.31 1.11
C TRP A 223 -21.27 9.54 -0.38
N ASN A 224 -21.16 10.82 -0.75
CA ASN A 224 -20.84 11.26 -2.10
C ASN A 224 -19.36 11.63 -2.21
N PHE A 225 -18.64 10.94 -3.08
CA PHE A 225 -17.23 11.21 -3.36
C PHE A 225 -17.18 11.99 -4.68
N LEU A 226 -16.86 13.29 -4.61
CA LEU A 226 -16.96 14.22 -5.74
C LEU A 226 -15.57 14.69 -6.20
N ALA A 227 -15.38 14.68 -7.51
CA ALA A 227 -14.14 14.97 -8.22
C ALA A 227 -13.96 16.47 -8.53
#